data_AF-A0A934ZJV8-F1
#
_entry.id   AF-A0A934ZJV8-F1
#
_cell.length_a   1.000
_cell.length_b   1.000
_cell.length_c   1.000
_cell.angle_alpha   90.00
_cell.angle_beta   90.00
_cell.angle_gamma   90.00
#
_symmetry.space_group_name_H-M   'P 1'
#
loop_
_entity.id
_entity.type
_entity.pdbx_description
1 polymer ?
#
loop_
_entity_poly.entity_id
_entity_poly.type
_entity_poly.pdbx_seq_one_letter_code
_entity_poly.pdbx_strand_id
1 'polypeptide(L)'
;MSRKVAPVRRTPAALRVLRSPPRVLWIGARDPLPLPIDDGPVAAIDLVAWVCGDVLLDMTVAPAKGGPDALIESLGRALASKRAAAPTAVRVASADMVPALQRALGRSVVIEVAPTPEVGPVVAAFVAADDERGGADDPFELLALDETHRSEIARFCTAAAAVYRLAPWETLATDDDVMMFDAPALGLNRACITVTGQLRETFGVLWIASAQDYRRYRAGLAQRDVGEGEGMPPVALGLVTFEPLDDAPPALRKEILRRKWSLAGPAALPYPVRLDTEGQHVPFRIEDVRLATVIFEALAGFLAQHGEGVRSMLPASGWYPVASARGEVAIVVAYPHPDQTGPDDDDIDDDPDDDDPTCRMFAVAWRSEFTLRQPKELAAARKAVAFAFLGRPAKATELDVVAPLQGSMVPVWASLWRPMRDGRAGLELAAENPDFAMGPLASGRDRCAQARFLFGEAVRLDLARGTVTIRDLHDGVCYEILGPPPEQLRIYTRGMRFFGVIIPIGDRRWTFPSVLMGSSEFARIDLATLVSRTREALAGLRLPVDAIDPLAPGPGLLRYAGIAYAVLLRIAEEGRPAPLPPR
;
A
#
# COMPACT_ATOMS: atom_id res chain seq x y z
N MET A 1 85.75 -54.26 -66.21
CA MET A 1 85.61 -53.69 -64.86
C MET A 1 84.57 -52.57 -64.90
N SER A 2 83.49 -52.73 -64.14
CA SER A 2 82.22 -52.01 -64.24
C SER A 2 82.29 -50.54 -63.77
N ARG A 3 81.81 -49.60 -64.61
CA ARG A 3 81.44 -48.24 -64.20
C ARG A 3 79.98 -48.25 -63.70
N LYS A 4 79.77 -47.91 -62.43
CA LYS A 4 78.44 -47.70 -61.83
C LYS A 4 77.90 -46.32 -62.26
N VAL A 5 76.71 -46.32 -62.84
CA VAL A 5 75.91 -45.13 -63.17
C VAL A 5 74.95 -44.86 -62.01
N ALA A 6 74.86 -43.60 -61.56
CA ALA A 6 74.00 -43.15 -60.47
C ALA A 6 72.55 -42.91 -60.95
N PRO A 7 71.52 -43.22 -60.14
CA PRO A 7 70.13 -42.95 -60.49
C PRO A 7 69.70 -41.53 -60.10
N VAL A 8 69.06 -40.85 -61.05
CA VAL A 8 68.41 -39.54 -60.90
C VAL A 8 67.13 -39.69 -60.08
N ARG A 9 67.05 -39.01 -58.92
CA ARG A 9 65.80 -38.85 -58.15
C ARG A 9 64.97 -37.72 -58.76
N ARG A 10 63.76 -38.05 -59.24
CA ARG A 10 62.69 -37.08 -59.53
C ARG A 10 61.93 -36.76 -58.23
N THR A 11 61.85 -35.47 -57.90
CA THR A 11 61.06 -34.94 -56.79
C THR A 11 59.59 -34.81 -57.23
N PRO A 12 58.59 -35.28 -56.45
CA PRO A 12 57.18 -35.03 -56.75
C PRO A 12 56.81 -33.60 -56.30
N ALA A 13 56.11 -32.87 -57.16
CA ALA A 13 55.50 -31.59 -56.82
C ALA A 13 54.40 -31.81 -55.77
N ALA A 14 54.53 -31.17 -54.61
CA ALA A 14 53.55 -31.20 -53.54
C ALA A 14 52.31 -30.38 -53.93
N LEU A 15 51.17 -31.04 -54.03
CA LEU A 15 49.84 -30.43 -54.03
C LEU A 15 49.65 -29.68 -52.71
N ARG A 16 49.67 -28.34 -52.79
CA ARG A 16 49.28 -27.45 -51.69
C ARG A 16 47.77 -27.61 -51.48
N VAL A 17 47.37 -28.46 -50.53
CA VAL A 17 46.00 -28.49 -50.02
C VAL A 17 45.75 -27.12 -49.38
N LEU A 18 44.97 -26.27 -50.04
CA LEU A 18 44.41 -25.06 -49.45
C LEU A 18 43.51 -25.52 -48.29
N ARG A 19 44.05 -25.52 -47.07
CA ARG A 19 43.23 -25.65 -45.87
C ARG A 19 42.27 -24.47 -45.87
N SER A 20 40.97 -24.75 -46.03
CA SER A 20 39.95 -23.74 -45.79
C SER A 20 40.21 -23.08 -44.44
N PRO A 21 40.08 -21.75 -44.33
CA PRO A 21 40.27 -21.06 -43.06
C PRO A 21 39.39 -21.69 -41.99
N PRO A 22 39.84 -21.72 -40.71
CA PRO A 22 39.04 -22.23 -39.61
C PRO A 22 37.71 -21.49 -39.59
N ARG A 23 36.64 -22.27 -39.61
CA ARG A 23 35.27 -21.74 -39.62
C ARG A 23 34.99 -21.11 -38.25
N VAL A 24 34.87 -19.79 -38.21
CA VAL A 24 34.42 -19.03 -37.04
C VAL A 24 32.90 -18.96 -37.10
N LEU A 25 32.25 -19.64 -36.17
CA LEU A 25 30.79 -19.69 -36.03
C LEU A 25 30.35 -18.82 -34.86
N TRP A 26 29.49 -17.84 -35.12
CA TRP A 26 28.78 -17.10 -34.08
C TRP A 26 27.34 -17.62 -33.97
N ILE A 27 26.80 -17.64 -32.76
CA ILE A 27 25.46 -18.15 -32.47
C ILE A 27 24.68 -17.01 -31.84
N GLY A 28 23.58 -16.61 -32.47
CA GLY A 28 22.69 -15.56 -31.98
C GLY A 28 21.35 -16.15 -31.61
N ALA A 29 20.82 -15.79 -30.44
CA ALA A 29 19.49 -16.22 -30.04
C ALA A 29 18.71 -15.09 -29.36
N ARG A 30 17.41 -15.31 -29.32
CA ARG A 30 16.46 -14.50 -28.60
C ARG A 30 15.53 -15.46 -27.86
N ASP A 31 15.72 -15.54 -26.55
CA ASP A 31 15.04 -16.50 -25.69
C ASP A 31 14.19 -15.78 -24.63
N PRO A 32 12.97 -16.25 -24.33
CA PRO A 32 12.13 -15.65 -23.29
C PRO A 32 12.85 -15.67 -21.94
N LEU A 33 12.80 -14.55 -21.24
CA LEU A 33 13.42 -14.43 -19.92
C LEU A 33 12.40 -14.85 -18.84
N PRO A 34 12.66 -15.90 -18.04
CA PRO A 34 11.69 -16.45 -17.09
C PRO A 34 11.76 -15.73 -15.73
N LEU A 35 11.82 -14.39 -15.72
CA LEU A 35 11.77 -13.62 -14.48
C LEU A 35 10.30 -13.34 -14.13
N PRO A 36 9.85 -13.70 -12.92
CA PRO A 36 8.59 -13.19 -12.39
C PRO A 36 8.78 -11.69 -12.16
N ILE A 37 8.29 -10.88 -13.09
CA ILE A 37 8.21 -9.44 -12.87
C ILE A 37 6.96 -9.25 -12.01
N ASP A 38 7.16 -9.24 -10.69
CA ASP A 38 6.17 -8.81 -9.71
C ASP A 38 5.96 -7.30 -9.90
N ASP A 39 5.08 -6.94 -10.84
CA ASP A 39 4.23 -5.73 -10.84
C ASP A 39 3.63 -5.46 -12.23
N GLY A 40 2.47 -6.07 -12.52
CA GLY A 40 1.60 -5.74 -13.65
C GLY A 40 1.82 -6.53 -14.95
N PRO A 41 0.93 -6.38 -15.95
CA PRO A 41 1.02 -7.08 -17.23
C PRO A 41 2.09 -6.44 -18.14
N VAL A 42 3.34 -6.43 -17.70
CA VAL A 42 4.46 -6.02 -18.54
C VAL A 42 4.54 -6.95 -19.74
N ALA A 43 4.67 -6.38 -20.94
CA ALA A 43 4.91 -7.15 -22.15
C ALA A 43 6.11 -8.08 -21.90
N ALA A 44 5.92 -9.40 -22.07
CA ALA A 44 6.99 -10.39 -21.94
C ALA A 44 8.28 -9.88 -22.59
N ILE A 45 9.43 -10.12 -21.95
CA ILE A 45 10.75 -9.70 -22.45
C ILE A 45 11.58 -10.92 -22.84
N ASP A 46 12.40 -10.76 -23.87
CA ASP A 46 13.37 -11.76 -24.32
C ASP A 46 14.79 -11.27 -24.02
N LEU A 47 15.67 -12.20 -23.68
CA LEU A 47 17.12 -11.99 -23.68
C LEU A 47 17.66 -12.22 -25.09
N VAL A 48 18.38 -11.24 -25.62
CA VAL A 48 19.08 -11.31 -26.90
C VAL A 48 20.57 -11.45 -26.63
N ALA A 49 21.20 -12.49 -27.17
CA ALA A 49 22.63 -12.74 -26.94
C ALA A 49 23.36 -13.28 -28.17
N TRP A 50 24.65 -12.99 -28.24
CA TRP A 50 25.59 -13.51 -29.24
C TRP A 50 26.76 -14.23 -28.57
N VAL A 51 27.04 -15.47 -28.96
CA VAL A 51 28.15 -16.27 -28.43
C VAL A 51 29.04 -16.84 -29.54
N CYS A 52 30.31 -17.09 -29.23
CA CYS A 52 31.27 -17.78 -30.10
C CYS A 52 32.10 -18.75 -29.26
N GLY A 53 31.75 -20.04 -29.32
CA GLY A 53 32.25 -21.02 -28.34
C GLY A 53 31.79 -20.61 -26.95
N ASP A 54 32.72 -20.54 -26.00
CA ASP A 54 32.45 -20.17 -24.61
C ASP A 54 32.51 -18.65 -24.35
N VAL A 55 32.62 -17.84 -25.42
CA VAL A 55 32.77 -16.38 -25.31
C VAL A 55 31.43 -15.69 -25.58
N LEU A 56 30.92 -14.95 -24.60
CA LEU A 56 29.81 -14.02 -24.76
C LEU A 56 30.28 -12.74 -25.46
N LEU A 57 29.75 -12.49 -26.65
CA LEU A 57 30.13 -11.36 -27.50
C LEU A 57 29.34 -10.10 -27.18
N ASP A 58 28.02 -10.22 -27.06
CA ASP A 58 27.09 -9.15 -26.66
C ASP A 58 25.81 -9.77 -26.06
N MET A 59 25.11 -8.99 -25.24
CA MET A 59 23.83 -9.37 -24.62
C MET A 59 22.99 -8.11 -24.34
N THR A 60 21.68 -8.20 -24.52
CA THR A 60 20.71 -7.15 -24.21
C THR A 60 19.34 -7.74 -23.92
N VAL A 61 18.44 -6.97 -23.31
CA VAL A 61 17.01 -7.30 -23.19
C VAL A 61 16.20 -6.60 -24.27
N ALA A 62 15.11 -7.21 -24.72
CA ALA A 62 14.19 -6.64 -25.71
C ALA A 62 12.75 -7.11 -25.47
N PRO A 63 11.72 -6.38 -25.94
CA PRO A 63 10.34 -6.84 -25.85
C PRO A 63 10.12 -8.14 -26.64
N ALA A 64 9.39 -9.11 -26.10
CA ALA A 64 9.21 -10.45 -26.68
C ALA A 64 8.46 -10.46 -28.02
N LYS A 65 7.66 -9.42 -28.29
CA LYS A 65 6.99 -9.22 -29.59
C LYS A 65 7.80 -8.37 -30.58
N GLY A 66 9.03 -7.98 -30.23
CA GLY A 66 9.89 -7.18 -31.10
C GLY A 66 10.34 -7.95 -32.35
N GLY A 67 10.61 -7.23 -33.44
CA GLY A 67 11.18 -7.81 -34.67
C GLY A 67 12.68 -8.17 -34.56
N PRO A 68 13.37 -8.42 -35.69
CA PRO A 68 14.79 -8.79 -35.71
C PRO A 68 15.76 -7.69 -35.22
N ASP A 69 15.28 -6.45 -35.09
CA ASP A 69 16.14 -5.27 -34.94
C ASP A 69 17.05 -5.36 -33.70
N ALA A 70 16.53 -5.79 -32.55
CA ALA A 70 17.34 -5.95 -31.34
C ALA A 70 18.50 -6.95 -31.51
N LEU A 71 18.28 -8.04 -32.25
CA LEU A 71 19.31 -9.03 -32.55
C LEU A 71 20.38 -8.46 -33.48
N ILE A 72 19.98 -7.63 -34.46
CA ILE A 72 20.90 -6.97 -35.40
C ILE A 72 21.71 -5.86 -34.72
N GLU A 73 21.09 -5.06 -33.87
CA GLU A 73 21.80 -4.05 -33.08
C GLU A 73 22.84 -4.69 -32.16
N SER A 74 22.44 -5.77 -31.47
CA SER A 74 23.35 -6.56 -30.64
C SER A 74 24.50 -7.19 -31.46
N LEU A 75 24.23 -7.66 -32.68
CA LEU A 75 25.26 -8.13 -33.60
C LEU A 75 26.26 -7.02 -33.98
N GLY A 76 25.76 -5.81 -34.24
CA GLY A 76 26.60 -4.65 -34.53
C GLY A 76 27.57 -4.34 -33.40
N ARG A 77 27.08 -4.37 -32.15
CA ARG A 77 27.92 -4.21 -30.95
C ARG A 77 28.91 -5.36 -30.78
N ALA A 78 28.49 -6.60 -31.00
CA ALA A 78 29.35 -7.78 -30.95
C ALA A 78 30.52 -7.67 -31.95
N LEU A 79 30.26 -7.27 -33.20
CA LEU A 79 31.28 -7.02 -34.23
C LEU A 79 32.24 -5.89 -33.84
N ALA A 80 31.71 -4.79 -33.30
CA ALA A 80 32.51 -3.65 -32.88
C ALA A 80 33.44 -3.98 -31.69
N SER A 81 33.01 -4.89 -30.80
CA SER A 81 33.75 -5.27 -29.59
C SER A 81 35.09 -5.97 -29.87
N LYS A 82 35.22 -6.63 -31.03
CA LYS A 82 36.38 -7.46 -31.42
C LYS A 82 36.76 -8.55 -30.38
N ARG A 83 35.83 -8.99 -29.54
CA ARG A 83 36.05 -10.06 -28.54
C ARG A 83 36.32 -11.43 -29.17
N ALA A 84 35.89 -11.64 -30.40
CA ALA A 84 36.22 -12.79 -31.23
C ALA A 84 36.54 -12.34 -32.66
N ALA A 85 37.17 -13.24 -33.43
CA ALA A 85 37.31 -13.03 -34.88
C ALA A 85 35.93 -12.87 -35.54
N ALA A 86 35.87 -12.10 -36.62
CA ALA A 86 34.63 -11.89 -37.36
C ALA A 86 34.04 -13.23 -37.84
N PRO A 87 32.70 -13.39 -37.83
CA PRO A 87 32.08 -14.66 -38.18
C PRO A 87 32.27 -14.97 -39.66
N THR A 88 32.65 -16.21 -39.95
CA THR A 88 32.52 -16.79 -41.30
C THR A 88 31.19 -17.51 -41.47
N ALA A 89 30.54 -17.85 -40.35
CA ALA A 89 29.19 -18.35 -40.31
C ALA A 89 28.45 -17.81 -39.07
N VAL A 90 27.13 -17.69 -39.19
CA VAL A 90 26.21 -17.34 -38.11
C VAL A 90 25.12 -18.41 -38.04
N ARG A 91 24.74 -18.83 -36.83
CA ARG A 91 23.58 -19.69 -36.61
C ARG A 91 22.55 -18.97 -35.74
N VAL A 92 21.29 -19.06 -36.14
CA VAL A 92 20.13 -18.54 -35.41
C VAL A 92 18.98 -19.56 -35.40
N ALA A 93 18.14 -19.53 -34.37
CA ALA A 93 17.05 -20.50 -34.22
C ALA A 93 15.90 -20.26 -35.21
N SER A 94 15.68 -19.02 -35.63
CA SER A 94 14.49 -18.63 -36.40
C SER A 94 14.82 -18.13 -37.81
N ALA A 95 14.05 -18.60 -38.79
CA ALA A 95 14.26 -18.31 -40.21
C ALA A 95 13.90 -16.87 -40.61
N ASP A 96 13.02 -16.21 -39.84
CA ASP A 96 12.62 -14.82 -40.01
C ASP A 96 13.78 -13.82 -39.81
N MET A 97 14.82 -14.21 -39.06
CA MET A 97 16.02 -13.40 -38.84
C MET A 97 16.96 -13.36 -40.06
N VAL A 98 16.88 -14.36 -40.95
CA VAL A 98 17.83 -14.55 -42.05
C VAL A 98 17.92 -13.34 -42.99
N PRO A 99 16.80 -12.72 -43.46
CA PRO A 99 16.89 -11.56 -44.35
C PRO A 99 17.55 -10.34 -43.70
N ALA A 100 17.37 -10.15 -42.38
CA ALA A 100 18.00 -9.06 -41.65
C ALA A 100 19.50 -9.30 -41.48
N LEU A 101 19.90 -10.53 -41.12
CA LEU A 101 21.30 -10.91 -41.00
C LEU A 101 22.04 -10.87 -42.33
N GLN A 102 21.41 -11.30 -43.43
CA GLN A 102 21.99 -11.23 -44.78
C GLN A 102 22.28 -9.77 -45.19
N ARG A 103 21.38 -8.84 -44.84
CA ARG A 103 21.58 -7.40 -45.07
C ARG A 103 22.74 -6.85 -44.23
N ALA A 104 22.84 -7.26 -42.97
CA ALA A 104 23.85 -6.77 -42.03
C ALA A 104 25.27 -7.32 -42.31
N LEU A 105 25.39 -8.60 -42.66
CA LEU A 105 26.67 -9.30 -42.78
C LEU A 105 27.17 -9.47 -44.23
N GLY A 106 26.30 -9.25 -45.21
CA GLY A 106 26.57 -9.50 -46.63
C GLY A 106 26.59 -10.99 -46.99
N ARG A 107 26.88 -11.28 -48.26
CA ARG A 107 26.79 -12.65 -48.84
C ARG A 107 27.97 -13.56 -48.49
N SER A 108 29.03 -13.03 -47.90
CA SER A 108 30.24 -13.77 -47.56
C SER A 108 30.13 -14.58 -46.27
N VAL A 109 29.12 -14.30 -45.43
CA VAL A 109 28.88 -15.03 -44.17
C VAL A 109 27.77 -16.05 -44.39
N VAL A 110 28.04 -17.31 -44.06
CA VAL A 110 27.05 -18.38 -44.15
C VAL A 110 26.06 -18.24 -42.99
N ILE A 111 24.77 -18.11 -43.27
CA ILE A 111 23.72 -18.05 -42.23
C ILE A 111 22.99 -19.39 -42.18
N GLU A 112 23.02 -20.03 -41.03
CA GLU A 112 22.36 -21.31 -40.76
C GLU A 112 21.16 -21.11 -39.84
N VAL A 113 20.05 -21.76 -40.17
CA VAL A 113 18.87 -21.82 -39.30
C VAL A 113 18.87 -23.17 -38.61
N ALA A 114 19.14 -23.18 -37.31
CA ALA A 114 19.18 -24.38 -36.49
C ALA A 114 19.10 -23.98 -35.00
N PRO A 115 18.66 -24.90 -34.10
CA PRO A 115 18.57 -24.63 -32.67
C PRO A 115 19.86 -24.07 -32.08
N THR A 116 19.73 -23.20 -31.08
CA THR A 116 20.83 -22.47 -30.43
C THR A 116 20.93 -22.79 -28.93
N PRO A 117 21.11 -24.07 -28.55
CA PRO A 117 21.15 -24.47 -27.14
C PRO A 117 22.31 -23.81 -26.36
N GLU A 118 23.33 -23.31 -27.04
CA GLU A 118 24.49 -22.65 -26.44
C GLU A 118 24.16 -21.32 -25.76
N VAL A 119 23.02 -20.69 -26.10
CA VAL A 119 22.55 -19.47 -25.43
C VAL A 119 21.79 -19.77 -24.14
N GLY A 120 21.23 -20.98 -24.00
CA GLY A 120 20.52 -21.41 -22.78
C GLY A 120 21.33 -21.25 -21.49
N PRO A 121 22.60 -21.68 -21.43
CA PRO A 121 23.48 -21.42 -20.29
C PRO A 121 23.72 -19.93 -19.99
N VAL A 122 23.70 -19.06 -21.01
CA VAL A 122 23.82 -17.60 -20.82
C VAL A 122 22.56 -17.06 -20.18
N VAL A 123 21.38 -17.50 -20.62
CA VAL A 123 20.09 -17.13 -20.00
C VAL A 123 20.03 -17.60 -18.55
N ALA A 124 20.39 -18.86 -18.30
CA ALA A 124 20.41 -19.40 -16.94
C ALA A 124 21.42 -18.67 -16.03
N ALA A 125 22.59 -18.33 -16.55
CA ALA A 125 23.59 -17.55 -15.81
C ALA A 125 23.14 -16.11 -15.57
N PHE A 126 22.39 -15.50 -16.51
CA PHE A 126 21.79 -14.19 -16.34
C PHE A 126 20.73 -14.21 -15.24
N VAL A 127 19.80 -15.17 -15.27
CA VAL A 127 18.77 -15.33 -14.23
C VAL A 127 19.41 -15.60 -12.87
N ALA A 128 20.37 -16.53 -12.80
CA ALA A 128 21.09 -16.80 -11.56
C ALA A 128 21.88 -15.58 -11.06
N ALA A 129 22.50 -14.82 -11.97
CA ALA A 129 23.17 -13.58 -11.60
C ALA A 129 22.21 -12.47 -11.20
N ASP A 130 20.98 -12.44 -11.72
CA ASP A 130 19.94 -11.49 -11.33
C ASP A 130 19.37 -11.84 -9.95
N ASP A 131 19.09 -13.13 -9.71
CA ASP A 131 18.73 -13.68 -8.39
C ASP A 131 19.83 -13.40 -7.35
N GLU A 132 21.11 -13.47 -7.75
CA GLU A 132 22.25 -13.12 -6.89
C GLU A 132 22.48 -11.59 -6.79
N ARG A 133 22.16 -10.81 -7.83
CA ARG A 133 22.32 -9.35 -7.90
C ARG A 133 21.19 -8.56 -7.28
N GLY A 134 20.02 -9.18 -7.08
CA GLY A 134 18.94 -8.68 -6.24
C GLY A 134 19.39 -8.33 -4.81
N GLY A 135 20.65 -8.58 -4.43
CA GLY A 135 21.25 -8.04 -3.20
C GLY A 135 22.76 -7.74 -3.19
N ALA A 136 23.48 -7.63 -4.32
CA ALA A 136 24.96 -7.64 -4.26
C ALA A 136 25.75 -6.52 -4.98
N ASP A 137 25.33 -6.01 -6.15
CA ASP A 137 26.22 -5.16 -6.98
C ASP A 137 25.73 -3.73 -7.24
N ASP A 138 24.50 -3.37 -6.87
CA ASP A 138 24.20 -1.94 -6.72
C ASP A 138 24.74 -1.54 -5.34
N PRO A 139 25.77 -0.68 -5.25
CA PRO A 139 26.24 -0.23 -3.96
C PRO A 139 25.07 0.43 -3.27
N PHE A 140 24.52 -0.28 -2.28
CA PHE A 140 23.45 0.21 -1.43
C PHE A 140 23.68 1.69 -1.17
N GLU A 141 22.70 2.54 -1.44
CA GLU A 141 22.98 3.95 -1.72
C GLU A 141 23.71 4.67 -0.57
N LEU A 142 23.50 4.23 0.69
CA LEU A 142 24.27 4.72 1.84
C LEU A 142 25.76 4.31 1.83
N LEU A 143 26.12 3.16 1.25
CA LEU A 143 27.50 2.72 1.02
C LEU A 143 28.18 3.45 -0.14
N ALA A 144 27.41 3.97 -1.10
CA ALA A 144 27.93 4.77 -2.18
C ALA A 144 28.37 6.18 -1.72
N LEU A 145 27.93 6.61 -0.53
CA LEU A 145 28.32 7.87 0.08
C LEU A 145 29.74 7.78 0.67
N ASP A 146 30.52 8.85 0.46
CA ASP A 146 31.91 8.88 0.87
C ASP A 146 32.13 8.83 2.41
N GLU A 147 33.38 8.56 2.79
CA GLU A 147 33.83 8.54 4.18
C GLU A 147 33.68 9.87 4.92
N THR A 148 33.59 10.99 4.18
CA THR A 148 33.50 12.33 4.76
C THR A 148 32.12 12.61 5.35
N HIS A 149 31.10 11.84 4.96
CA HIS A 149 29.72 11.96 5.43
C HIS A 149 29.36 11.02 6.60
N ARG A 150 30.36 10.38 7.23
CA ARG A 150 30.13 9.36 8.26
C ARG A 150 29.24 9.86 9.41
N SER A 151 29.44 11.09 9.85
CA SER A 151 28.67 11.69 10.95
C SER A 151 27.18 11.83 10.62
N GLU A 152 26.87 12.22 9.39
CA GLU A 152 25.53 12.42 8.90
C GLU A 152 24.79 11.09 8.78
N ILE A 153 25.43 10.05 8.26
CA ILE A 153 24.82 8.71 8.17
C ILE A 153 24.57 8.15 9.58
N ALA A 154 25.51 8.31 10.51
CA ALA A 154 25.31 7.86 11.89
C ALA A 154 24.15 8.59 12.58
N ARG A 155 23.99 9.88 12.32
CA ARG A 155 22.86 10.68 12.81
C ARG A 155 21.54 10.23 12.17
N PHE A 156 21.52 9.99 10.86
CA PHE A 156 20.37 9.44 10.14
C PHE A 156 19.91 8.11 10.74
N CYS A 157 20.80 7.14 10.92
CA CYS A 157 20.46 5.85 11.53
C CYS A 157 19.90 6.04 12.96
N THR A 158 20.47 6.96 13.73
CA THR A 158 19.98 7.26 15.09
C THR A 158 18.57 7.85 15.07
N ALA A 159 18.28 8.81 14.17
CA ALA A 159 16.95 9.39 14.01
C ALA A 159 15.94 8.35 13.51
N ALA A 160 16.32 7.51 12.54
CA ALA A 160 15.49 6.43 12.03
C ALA A 160 15.16 5.40 13.11
N ALA A 161 16.15 5.04 13.93
CA ALA A 161 15.93 4.15 15.07
C ALA A 161 14.99 4.77 16.13
N ALA A 162 14.98 6.09 16.30
CA ALA A 162 14.04 6.76 17.19
C ALA A 162 12.60 6.67 16.66
N VAL A 163 12.40 6.95 15.36
CA VAL A 163 11.09 6.82 14.70
C VAL A 163 10.59 5.36 14.77
N TYR A 164 11.44 4.38 14.45
CA TYR A 164 11.03 2.97 14.50
C TYR A 164 10.55 2.53 15.88
N ARG A 165 11.28 2.92 16.94
CA ARG A 165 10.88 2.62 18.32
C ARG A 165 9.59 3.31 18.75
N LEU A 166 9.31 4.48 18.17
CA LEU A 166 8.07 5.20 18.42
C LEU A 166 6.87 4.54 17.72
N ALA A 167 7.12 3.70 16.70
CA ALA A 167 6.13 2.95 15.96
C ALA A 167 4.95 3.83 15.47
N PRO A 168 5.22 4.85 14.62
CA PRO A 168 4.18 5.79 14.17
C PRO A 168 3.01 5.11 13.45
N TRP A 169 3.23 3.95 12.84
CA TRP A 169 2.19 3.09 12.24
C TRP A 169 1.21 2.48 13.26
N GLU A 170 1.51 2.53 14.56
CA GLU A 170 0.56 2.21 15.64
C GLU A 170 -0.13 3.47 16.22
N THR A 171 0.26 4.64 15.72
CA THR A 171 -0.26 5.93 16.18
C THR A 171 -1.24 6.50 15.15
N LEU A 172 -0.89 6.46 13.87
CA LEU A 172 -1.76 6.86 12.77
C LEU A 172 -2.75 5.74 12.46
N ALA A 173 -3.99 6.10 12.16
CA ALA A 173 -5.07 5.14 11.94
C ALA A 173 -4.99 4.48 10.56
N THR A 174 -4.58 5.25 9.55
CA THR A 174 -4.43 4.79 8.15
C THR A 174 -3.14 5.34 7.54
N ASP A 175 -2.73 4.78 6.41
CA ASP A 175 -1.68 5.33 5.54
C ASP A 175 -2.14 6.58 4.76
N ASP A 176 -3.42 6.93 4.86
CA ASP A 176 -4.00 8.19 4.37
C ASP A 176 -3.88 9.33 5.37
N ASP A 177 -3.47 9.05 6.61
CA ASP A 177 -3.24 10.09 7.61
C ASP A 177 -1.98 10.90 7.26
N VAL A 178 -2.18 12.07 6.66
CA VAL A 178 -1.10 12.97 6.24
C VAL A 178 -0.80 14.01 7.30
N MET A 179 0.48 14.16 7.61
CA MET A 179 1.02 15.30 8.37
C MET A 179 1.61 16.34 7.42
N MET A 180 1.51 17.61 7.82
CA MET A 180 2.15 18.73 7.14
C MET A 180 3.47 19.06 7.80
N PHE A 181 4.53 19.14 6.98
CA PHE A 181 5.84 19.62 7.41
C PHE A 181 6.20 20.86 6.58
N ASP A 182 6.34 22.00 7.24
CA ASP A 182 6.74 23.26 6.61
C ASP A 182 8.11 23.71 7.14
N ALA A 183 9.08 23.74 6.23
CA ALA A 183 10.44 24.20 6.47
C ALA A 183 11.06 24.69 5.15
N PRO A 184 10.71 25.91 4.69
CA PRO A 184 11.14 26.41 3.38
C PRO A 184 12.67 26.45 3.21
N ALA A 185 13.42 26.62 4.31
CA ALA A 185 14.89 26.57 4.32
C ALA A 185 15.48 25.21 3.88
N LEU A 186 14.68 24.15 3.94
CA LEU A 186 15.01 22.78 3.52
C LEU A 186 14.33 22.40 2.19
N GLY A 187 13.59 23.32 1.58
CA GLY A 187 12.77 23.04 0.40
C GLY A 187 11.45 22.34 0.68
N LEU A 188 11.06 22.19 1.96
CA LEU A 188 9.76 21.67 2.35
C LEU A 188 8.76 22.82 2.43
N ASN A 189 7.79 22.86 1.52
CA ASN A 189 6.74 23.90 1.50
C ASN A 189 5.40 23.21 1.72
N ARG A 190 4.97 23.13 2.99
CA ARG A 190 3.80 22.32 3.38
C ARG A 190 3.86 20.92 2.75
N ALA A 191 4.99 20.24 2.94
CA ALA A 191 5.22 18.90 2.45
C ALA A 191 4.27 17.91 3.13
N CYS A 192 3.82 16.91 2.40
CA CYS A 192 3.00 15.82 2.91
C CYS A 192 3.91 14.70 3.41
N ILE A 193 3.81 14.38 4.70
CA ILE A 193 4.47 13.22 5.31
C ILE A 193 3.40 12.19 5.65
N THR A 194 3.55 10.98 5.12
CA THR A 194 2.71 9.83 5.48
C THR A 194 3.58 8.69 6.02
N VAL A 195 2.96 7.83 6.81
CA VAL A 195 3.59 6.67 7.45
C VAL A 195 2.90 5.42 6.93
N THR A 196 3.70 4.46 6.47
CA THR A 196 3.23 3.16 5.99
C THR A 196 3.47 2.09 7.04
N GLY A 197 2.66 1.01 6.99
CA GLY A 197 2.82 -0.17 7.84
C GLY A 197 1.62 -0.55 8.70
N GLN A 198 0.47 0.07 8.48
CA GLN A 198 -0.80 -0.24 9.13
C GLN A 198 -1.26 -1.68 8.80
N LEU A 199 -0.93 -2.18 7.61
CA LEU A 199 -1.11 -3.58 7.20
C LEU A 199 -0.03 -4.53 7.73
N ARG A 200 1.00 -4.02 8.42
CA ARG A 200 2.14 -4.76 8.99
C ARG A 200 3.01 -5.51 7.97
N GLU A 201 2.95 -5.10 6.70
CA GLU A 201 3.78 -5.65 5.63
C GLU A 201 5.11 -4.90 5.54
N THR A 202 5.06 -3.60 5.28
CA THR A 202 6.24 -2.73 5.17
C THR A 202 6.07 -1.51 6.05
N PHE A 203 7.01 -1.28 6.96
CA PHE A 203 7.04 -0.08 7.79
C PHE A 203 7.87 1.01 7.11
N GLY A 204 7.37 2.24 7.05
CA GLY A 204 8.11 3.31 6.41
C GLY A 204 7.55 4.69 6.64
N VAL A 205 8.33 5.68 6.20
CA VAL A 205 7.94 7.09 6.19
C VAL A 205 8.22 7.65 4.80
N LEU A 206 7.17 8.19 4.19
CA LEU A 206 7.17 8.80 2.87
C LEU A 206 7.04 10.32 3.02
N TRP A 207 7.74 11.08 2.18
CA TRP A 207 7.53 12.52 2.05
C TRP A 207 7.43 12.96 0.60
N ILE A 208 6.45 13.83 0.36
CA ILE A 208 6.18 14.46 -0.93
C ILE A 208 6.21 15.98 -0.73
N ALA A 209 6.95 16.69 -1.58
CA ALA A 209 7.31 18.08 -1.35
C ALA A 209 6.13 19.07 -1.31
N SER A 210 4.97 18.69 -1.84
CA SER A 210 3.77 19.52 -1.86
C SER A 210 2.47 18.70 -1.78
N ALA A 211 1.40 19.33 -1.29
CA ALA A 211 0.05 18.74 -1.27
C ALA A 211 -0.52 18.44 -2.67
N GLN A 212 -0.13 19.22 -3.68
CA GLN A 212 -0.54 18.96 -5.06
C GLN A 212 0.10 17.68 -5.61
N ASP A 213 1.39 17.49 -5.33
CA ASP A 213 2.12 16.28 -5.71
C ASP A 213 1.58 15.06 -4.98
N TYR A 214 1.22 15.22 -3.71
CA TYR A 214 0.57 14.16 -2.94
C TYR A 214 -0.76 13.73 -3.56
N ARG A 215 -1.63 14.66 -3.96
CA ARG A 215 -2.87 14.33 -4.69
C ARG A 215 -2.59 13.58 -6.00
N ARG A 216 -1.60 14.01 -6.78
CA ARG A 216 -1.20 13.30 -8.01
C ARG A 216 -0.71 11.88 -7.72
N TYR A 217 0.05 11.72 -6.64
CA TYR A 217 0.53 10.42 -6.19
C TYR A 217 -0.64 9.50 -5.81
N ARG A 218 -1.60 10.00 -5.02
CA ARG A 218 -2.82 9.27 -4.64
C ARG A 218 -3.69 8.89 -5.84
N ALA A 219 -3.95 9.82 -6.74
CA ALA A 219 -4.71 9.54 -7.96
C ALA A 219 -4.03 8.45 -8.82
N GLY A 220 -2.69 8.47 -8.90
CA GLY A 220 -1.93 7.44 -9.59
C GLY A 220 -2.00 6.06 -8.91
N LEU A 221 -2.02 6.00 -7.57
CA LEU A 221 -2.22 4.74 -6.84
C LEU A 221 -3.64 4.18 -7.08
N ALA A 222 -4.67 5.01 -6.99
CA ALA A 222 -6.05 4.59 -7.25
C ALA A 222 -6.23 4.01 -8.66
N GLN A 223 -5.58 4.61 -9.66
CA GLN A 223 -5.58 4.08 -11.04
C GLN A 223 -4.91 2.70 -11.15
N ARG A 224 -3.90 2.40 -10.32
CA ARG A 224 -3.25 1.07 -10.30
C ARG A 224 -4.16 0.02 -9.69
N ASP A 225 -4.89 0.35 -8.63
CA ASP A 225 -5.79 -0.59 -7.94
C ASP A 225 -6.94 -1.07 -8.85
N VAL A 226 -7.37 -0.24 -9.80
CA VAL A 226 -8.35 -0.61 -10.82
C VAL A 226 -7.74 -1.24 -12.09
N GLY A 227 -6.41 -1.37 -12.14
CA GLY A 227 -5.68 -1.98 -13.26
C GLY A 227 -5.51 -1.07 -14.48
N GLU A 228 -5.72 0.24 -14.34
CA GLU A 228 -5.63 1.23 -15.42
C GLU A 228 -4.28 1.98 -15.46
N GLY A 229 -3.44 1.85 -14.43
CA GLY A 229 -2.11 2.46 -14.35
C GLY A 229 -0.96 1.44 -14.45
N GLU A 230 0.07 1.76 -15.25
CA GLU A 230 1.37 1.05 -15.26
C GLU A 230 2.43 1.87 -14.50
N GLY A 231 3.20 1.21 -13.62
CA GLY A 231 4.35 1.82 -12.92
C GLY A 231 4.01 2.73 -11.73
N MET A 232 5.04 3.32 -11.12
CA MET A 232 4.86 4.29 -10.03
C MET A 232 4.27 5.61 -10.53
N PRO A 233 3.40 6.29 -9.76
CA PRO A 233 2.90 7.61 -10.13
C PRO A 233 4.05 8.59 -10.42
N PRO A 234 3.94 9.46 -11.45
CA PRO A 234 5.00 10.38 -11.86
C PRO A 234 5.12 11.56 -10.88
N VAL A 235 5.61 11.27 -9.68
CA VAL A 235 5.76 12.21 -8.57
C VAL A 235 7.08 11.96 -7.87
N ALA A 236 7.88 13.04 -7.73
CA ALA A 236 9.10 12.97 -6.96
C ALA A 236 8.77 12.78 -5.47
N LEU A 237 9.31 11.73 -4.88
CA LEU A 237 9.10 11.42 -3.47
C LEU A 237 10.36 10.84 -2.85
N GLY A 238 10.50 11.03 -1.55
CA GLY A 238 11.46 10.30 -0.75
C GLY A 238 10.74 9.34 0.16
N LEU A 239 11.36 8.18 0.37
CA LEU A 239 10.85 7.10 1.19
C LEU A 239 12.00 6.53 2.01
N VAL A 240 11.74 6.17 3.25
CA VAL A 240 12.62 5.28 4.01
C VAL A 240 11.75 4.16 4.55
N THR A 241 12.01 2.93 4.09
CA THR A 241 11.42 1.72 4.66
C THR A 241 12.33 1.15 5.74
N PHE A 242 11.81 0.21 6.54
CA PHE A 242 12.57 -0.48 7.57
C PHE A 242 12.61 -1.97 7.27
N GLU A 243 13.79 -2.43 6.86
CA GLU A 243 13.99 -3.81 6.42
C GLU A 243 14.67 -4.66 7.51
N PRO A 244 14.51 -5.99 7.46
CA PRO A 244 15.36 -6.90 8.20
C PRO A 244 16.83 -6.74 7.81
N LEU A 245 17.69 -6.64 8.83
CA LEU A 245 19.13 -6.58 8.65
C LEU A 245 19.66 -7.83 7.94
N ASP A 246 19.00 -8.99 8.08
CA ASP A 246 19.40 -10.23 7.42
C ASP A 246 19.19 -10.22 5.90
N ASP A 247 18.25 -9.38 5.43
CA ASP A 247 17.96 -9.15 4.01
C ASP A 247 18.93 -8.12 3.39
N ALA A 248 19.70 -7.43 4.23
CA ALA A 248 20.67 -6.44 3.79
C ALA A 248 21.87 -7.07 3.07
N PRO A 249 22.42 -6.39 2.03
CA PRO A 249 23.64 -6.82 1.36
C PRO A 249 24.79 -7.12 2.35
N PRO A 250 25.59 -8.18 2.17
CA PRO A 250 26.67 -8.53 3.08
C PRO A 250 27.67 -7.38 3.34
N ALA A 251 27.94 -6.55 2.33
CA ALA A 251 28.79 -5.37 2.46
C ALA A 251 28.20 -4.34 3.44
N LEU A 252 26.89 -4.11 3.38
CA LEU A 252 26.19 -3.19 4.27
C LEU A 252 26.16 -3.71 5.71
N ARG A 253 25.87 -5.00 5.90
CA ARG A 253 25.93 -5.63 7.24
C ARG A 253 27.30 -5.48 7.88
N LYS A 254 28.36 -5.74 7.10
CA LYS A 254 29.75 -5.58 7.55
C LYS A 254 30.04 -4.12 7.92
N GLU A 255 29.52 -3.17 7.15
CA GLU A 255 29.69 -1.75 7.42
C GLU A 255 28.96 -1.31 8.69
N ILE A 256 27.71 -1.69 8.87
CA ILE A 256 26.92 -1.42 10.07
C ILE A 256 27.65 -1.94 11.31
N LEU A 257 28.15 -3.18 11.27
CA LEU A 257 28.92 -3.77 12.37
C LEU A 257 30.24 -3.03 12.63
N ARG A 258 30.96 -2.65 11.56
CA ARG A 258 32.22 -1.89 11.65
C ARG A 258 32.01 -0.51 12.27
N ARG A 259 30.94 0.18 11.86
CA ARG A 259 30.64 1.56 12.25
C ARG A 259 29.84 1.68 13.54
N LYS A 260 29.18 0.60 13.96
CA LYS A 260 28.26 0.57 15.10
C LYS A 260 27.16 1.63 14.97
N TRP A 261 26.58 1.76 13.78
CA TRP A 261 25.43 2.63 13.59
C TRP A 261 24.28 2.18 14.50
N SER A 262 23.62 3.15 15.12
CA SER A 262 22.49 2.90 16.02
C SER A 262 21.28 2.44 15.21
N LEU A 263 20.89 1.17 15.36
CA LEU A 263 19.64 0.64 14.81
C LEU A 263 18.63 0.40 15.93
N ALA A 264 17.33 0.38 15.62
CA ALA A 264 16.31 0.06 16.62
C ALA A 264 16.28 -1.43 16.99
N GLY A 265 16.73 -2.28 16.07
CA GLY A 265 16.81 -3.73 16.24
C GLY A 265 17.21 -4.40 14.91
N PRO A 266 17.26 -5.74 14.88
CA PRO A 266 17.60 -6.49 13.67
C PRO A 266 16.54 -6.39 12.57
N ALA A 267 15.31 -5.95 12.87
CA ALA A 267 14.22 -5.77 11.90
C ALA A 267 14.01 -4.30 11.48
N ALA A 268 15.02 -3.44 11.70
CA ALA A 268 14.85 -1.99 11.65
C ALA A 268 16.01 -1.29 10.95
N LEU A 269 16.53 -1.89 9.87
CA LEU A 269 17.50 -1.24 9.01
C LEU A 269 16.79 -0.18 8.15
N PRO A 270 17.09 1.12 8.30
CA PRO A 270 16.51 2.12 7.39
C PRO A 270 17.05 1.93 5.97
N TYR A 271 16.14 1.74 5.03
CA TYR A 271 16.40 1.57 3.61
C TYR A 271 15.84 2.80 2.86
N PRO A 272 16.69 3.78 2.50
CA PRO A 272 16.25 4.96 1.78
C PRO A 272 15.96 4.62 0.30
N VAL A 273 14.94 5.27 -0.24
CA VAL A 273 14.53 5.21 -1.65
C VAL A 273 14.15 6.62 -2.09
N ARG A 274 14.53 6.98 -3.32
CA ARG A 274 14.13 8.24 -3.94
C ARG A 274 13.60 8.00 -5.34
N LEU A 275 12.44 8.59 -5.62
CA LEU A 275 11.85 8.63 -6.95
C LEU A 275 11.91 10.05 -7.51
N ASP A 276 12.13 10.18 -8.80
CA ASP A 276 12.04 11.46 -9.50
C ASP A 276 10.60 11.77 -9.98
N THR A 277 10.43 12.86 -10.72
CA THR A 277 9.13 13.29 -11.23
C THR A 277 8.51 12.36 -12.26
N GLU A 278 9.27 11.38 -12.76
CA GLU A 278 8.78 10.35 -13.69
C GLU A 278 8.53 9.01 -12.96
N GLY A 279 8.61 9.02 -11.61
CA GLY A 279 8.43 7.83 -10.79
C GLY A 279 9.62 6.86 -10.88
N GLN A 280 10.76 7.29 -11.44
CA GLN A 280 11.93 6.44 -11.61
C GLN A 280 12.84 6.50 -10.40
N HIS A 281 13.44 5.36 -10.05
CA HIS A 281 14.47 5.30 -9.02
C HIS A 281 15.68 6.15 -9.42
N VAL A 282 16.11 7.00 -8.50
CA VAL A 282 17.28 7.86 -8.69
C VAL A 282 18.21 7.77 -7.47
N PRO A 283 19.53 7.88 -7.66
CA PRO A 283 20.49 7.72 -6.57
C PRO A 283 20.17 8.61 -5.36
N PHE A 284 20.12 8.05 -4.17
CA PHE A 284 19.94 8.78 -2.92
C PHE A 284 21.23 9.51 -2.51
N ARG A 285 21.14 10.83 -2.34
CA ARG A 285 22.31 11.72 -2.13
C ARG A 285 22.45 12.08 -0.65
N ILE A 286 23.59 12.67 -0.30
CA ILE A 286 23.82 13.14 1.07
C ILE A 286 22.83 14.24 1.50
N GLU A 287 22.36 15.05 0.56
CA GLU A 287 21.30 16.03 0.82
C GLU A 287 19.99 15.35 1.24
N ASP A 288 19.66 14.21 0.63
CA ASP A 288 18.46 13.43 0.95
C ASP A 288 18.60 12.77 2.33
N VAL A 289 19.79 12.25 2.68
CA VAL A 289 20.09 11.75 4.04
C VAL A 289 19.89 12.83 5.10
N ARG A 290 20.39 14.04 4.83
CA ARG A 290 20.25 15.18 5.75
C ARG A 290 18.79 15.59 5.89
N LEU A 291 18.03 15.61 4.79
CA LEU A 291 16.60 15.91 4.81
C LEU A 291 15.81 14.87 5.61
N ALA A 292 15.99 13.58 5.30
CA ALA A 292 15.33 12.48 5.99
C ALA A 292 15.64 12.47 7.50
N THR A 293 16.89 12.74 7.88
CA THR A 293 17.29 12.90 9.29
C THR A 293 16.46 13.96 10.00
N VAL A 294 16.31 15.12 9.36
CA VAL A 294 15.60 16.26 9.95
C VAL A 294 14.09 16.00 10.03
N ILE A 295 13.50 15.37 9.00
CA ILE A 295 12.10 14.90 9.03
C ILE A 295 11.89 13.92 10.19
N PHE A 296 12.79 12.96 10.39
CA PHE A 296 12.67 11.94 11.42
C PHE A 296 12.78 12.49 12.84
N GLU A 297 13.69 13.43 13.07
CA GLU A 297 13.81 14.10 14.36
C GLU A 297 12.57 14.93 14.69
N ALA A 298 12.02 15.68 13.72
CA ALA A 298 10.78 16.43 13.90
C ALA A 298 9.56 15.52 14.08
N LEU A 299 9.45 14.44 13.30
CA LEU A 299 8.38 13.45 13.42
C LEU A 299 8.38 12.78 14.80
N ALA A 300 9.56 12.34 15.26
CA ALA A 300 9.71 11.75 16.58
C ALA A 300 9.34 12.74 17.70
N GLY A 301 9.79 14.00 17.58
CA GLY A 301 9.43 15.07 18.52
C GLY A 301 7.93 15.35 18.55
N PHE A 302 7.29 15.45 17.38
CA PHE A 302 5.86 15.70 17.24
C PHE A 302 5.03 14.59 17.86
N LEU A 303 5.30 13.34 17.49
CA LEU A 303 4.52 12.20 17.97
C LEU A 303 4.80 11.89 19.45
N ALA A 304 6.00 12.17 19.97
CA ALA A 304 6.24 12.07 21.41
C ALA A 304 5.39 13.06 22.22
N GLN A 305 5.09 14.23 21.65
CA GLN A 305 4.29 15.27 22.32
C GLN A 305 2.78 15.12 22.06
N HIS A 306 2.39 14.72 20.86
CA HIS A 306 1.01 14.77 20.38
C HIS A 306 0.43 13.40 19.99
N GLY A 307 1.19 12.30 20.12
CA GLY A 307 0.80 10.98 19.60
C GLY A 307 -0.55 10.47 20.11
N GLU A 308 -0.92 10.73 21.38
CA GLU A 308 -2.25 10.35 21.90
C GLU A 308 -3.38 11.13 21.21
N GLY A 309 -3.16 12.42 20.93
CA GLY A 309 -4.09 13.26 20.19
C GLY A 309 -4.21 12.82 18.73
N VAL A 310 -3.08 12.58 18.06
CA VAL A 310 -3.01 12.07 16.68
C VAL A 310 -3.74 10.73 16.56
N ARG A 311 -3.51 9.78 17.48
CA ARG A 311 -4.23 8.50 17.55
C ARG A 311 -5.74 8.67 17.72
N SER A 312 -6.15 9.75 18.38
CA SER A 312 -7.56 10.11 18.57
C SER A 312 -8.11 10.99 17.44
N MET A 313 -7.37 11.15 16.34
CA MET A 313 -7.69 12.02 15.20
C MET A 313 -7.92 13.49 15.60
N LEU A 314 -7.28 13.94 16.68
CA LEU A 314 -7.38 15.32 17.14
C LEU A 314 -6.34 16.18 16.40
N PRO A 315 -6.73 17.38 15.94
CA PRO A 315 -5.79 18.32 15.37
C PRO A 315 -4.67 18.67 16.35
N ALA A 316 -3.44 18.66 15.86
CA ALA A 316 -2.27 19.02 16.62
C ALA A 316 -1.30 19.79 15.73
N SER A 317 -0.61 20.77 16.29
CA SER A 317 0.48 21.46 15.62
C SER A 317 1.57 21.85 16.60
N GLY A 318 2.80 21.90 16.10
CA GLY A 318 3.97 22.19 16.91
C GLY A 318 5.12 22.73 16.07
N TRP A 319 6.10 23.27 16.77
CA TRP A 319 7.30 23.84 16.20
C TRP A 319 8.52 23.11 16.76
N TYR A 320 9.29 22.48 15.88
CA TYR A 320 10.37 21.57 16.25
C TYR A 320 11.70 22.14 15.74
N PRO A 321 12.54 22.71 16.62
CA PRO A 321 13.88 23.12 16.24
C PRO A 321 14.73 21.88 16.01
N VAL A 322 15.36 21.80 14.84
CA VAL A 322 16.19 20.68 14.44
C VAL A 322 17.53 21.18 13.93
N ALA A 323 18.63 20.58 14.40
CA ALA A 323 19.95 20.95 13.91
C ALA A 323 20.10 20.58 12.42
N SER A 324 20.53 21.49 11.56
CA SER A 324 20.85 21.20 10.16
C SER A 324 22.31 21.52 9.86
N ALA A 325 22.80 21.10 8.68
CA ALA A 325 24.14 21.48 8.20
C ALA A 325 24.32 23.00 8.07
N ARG A 326 23.23 23.78 7.99
CA ARG A 326 23.24 25.25 7.87
C ARG A 326 22.88 25.97 9.18
N GLY A 327 22.87 25.26 10.31
CA GLY A 327 22.42 25.76 11.61
C GLY A 327 21.05 25.19 12.01
N GLU A 328 20.50 25.67 13.11
CA GLU A 328 19.18 25.25 13.57
C GLU A 328 18.10 25.70 12.57
N VAL A 329 17.32 24.75 12.07
CA VAL A 329 16.16 25.00 11.23
C VAL A 329 14.95 24.51 12.00
N ALA A 330 13.91 25.33 12.02
CA ALA A 330 12.69 24.92 12.65
C ALA A 330 11.66 24.42 11.65
N ILE A 331 11.03 23.30 11.99
CA ILE A 331 9.98 22.69 11.19
C ILE A 331 8.66 22.91 11.92
N VAL A 332 7.69 23.45 11.21
CA VAL A 332 6.30 23.43 11.66
C VAL A 332 5.70 22.10 11.26
N VAL A 333 5.19 21.35 12.23
CA VAL A 333 4.46 20.10 11.98
C VAL A 333 2.99 20.32 12.34
N ALA A 334 2.07 19.89 11.49
CA ALA A 334 0.64 19.88 11.78
C ALA A 334 -0.03 18.57 11.35
N TYR A 335 -1.02 18.14 12.11
CA TYR A 335 -1.89 17.00 11.82
C TYR A 335 -3.35 17.38 12.08
N PRO A 336 -4.32 16.96 11.23
CA PRO A 336 -4.07 16.50 9.86
C PRO A 336 -3.42 17.61 9.03
N HIS A 337 -2.91 17.26 7.86
CA HIS A 337 -2.37 18.25 6.92
C HIS A 337 -3.48 19.24 6.52
N PRO A 338 -3.30 20.57 6.67
CA PRO A 338 -4.38 21.55 6.52
C PRO A 338 -4.98 21.65 5.10
N ASP A 339 -4.21 21.28 4.06
CA ASP A 339 -4.72 21.18 2.68
C ASP A 339 -5.17 19.76 2.29
N GLN A 340 -5.29 18.86 3.27
CA GLN A 340 -5.72 17.47 3.12
C GLN A 340 -6.76 17.21 4.21
N THR A 341 -8.02 17.42 3.87
CA THR A 341 -9.16 17.26 4.77
C THR A 341 -9.55 15.78 4.88
N GLY A 342 -8.68 14.97 5.51
CA GLY A 342 -8.96 13.58 5.87
C GLY A 342 -9.00 12.59 4.70
N PRO A 343 -9.14 11.28 4.99
CA PRO A 343 -9.45 10.29 3.97
C PRO A 343 -10.81 10.66 3.38
N ASP A 344 -10.83 10.84 2.05
CA ASP A 344 -12.03 11.06 1.24
C ASP A 344 -12.60 12.49 1.17
N ASP A 345 -11.82 13.56 1.06
CA ASP A 345 -12.38 14.79 0.44
C ASP A 345 -12.19 14.81 -1.09
N ASP A 346 -11.38 13.88 -1.65
CA ASP A 346 -11.33 13.57 -3.08
C ASP A 346 -12.05 12.24 -3.43
N ASP A 347 -12.47 11.44 -2.43
CA ASP A 347 -13.52 10.39 -2.55
C ASP A 347 -14.89 10.92 -2.06
N ILE A 348 -14.95 12.17 -1.57
CA ILE A 348 -15.92 13.11 -2.17
C ILE A 348 -15.33 13.46 -3.54
N ASP A 349 -15.26 12.47 -4.41
CA ASP A 349 -15.67 12.76 -5.75
C ASP A 349 -17.01 13.48 -5.55
N ASP A 350 -17.25 14.56 -6.28
CA ASP A 350 -18.58 14.74 -6.81
C ASP A 350 -18.89 13.44 -7.59
N ASP A 351 -19.13 12.31 -6.91
CA ASP A 351 -19.99 11.29 -7.43
C ASP A 351 -21.29 12.07 -7.50
N PRO A 352 -21.73 12.49 -8.70
CA PRO A 352 -22.97 13.24 -8.82
C PRO A 352 -24.16 12.45 -8.23
N ASP A 353 -23.94 11.17 -7.86
CA ASP A 353 -24.85 10.27 -7.20
C ASP A 353 -24.64 10.09 -5.66
N ASP A 354 -23.69 10.77 -4.99
CA ASP A 354 -23.73 10.91 -3.51
C ASP A 354 -24.82 11.93 -3.15
N ASP A 355 -26.07 11.49 -3.29
CA ASP A 355 -27.27 12.32 -3.33
C ASP A 355 -27.52 13.19 -2.08
N ASP A 356 -26.76 13.00 -0.98
CA ASP A 356 -26.82 13.95 0.13
C ASP A 356 -25.61 13.97 1.10
N PRO A 357 -24.64 14.90 0.91
CA PRO A 357 -23.48 15.02 1.80
C PRO A 357 -23.82 15.59 3.18
N THR A 358 -25.04 16.12 3.39
CA THR A 358 -25.37 16.87 4.61
C THR A 358 -25.35 16.00 5.86
N CYS A 359 -25.76 14.74 5.75
CA CYS A 359 -25.73 13.76 6.84
C CYS A 359 -24.31 13.43 7.28
N ARG A 360 -23.43 13.08 6.33
CA ARG A 360 -22.03 12.73 6.60
C ARG A 360 -21.29 13.93 7.18
N MET A 361 -21.44 15.10 6.57
CA MET A 361 -20.85 16.34 7.06
C MET A 361 -21.32 16.69 8.48
N PHE A 362 -22.62 16.59 8.76
CA PHE A 362 -23.14 16.79 10.11
C PHE A 362 -22.56 15.78 11.11
N ALA A 363 -22.60 14.49 10.79
CA ALA A 363 -22.11 13.44 11.68
C ALA A 363 -20.63 13.60 12.01
N VAL A 364 -19.79 13.97 11.03
CA VAL A 364 -18.36 14.23 11.22
C VAL A 364 -18.13 15.47 12.08
N ALA A 365 -18.70 16.61 11.69
CA ALA A 365 -18.52 17.88 12.41
C ALA A 365 -19.02 17.78 13.86
N TRP A 366 -20.20 17.20 14.06
CA TRP A 366 -20.78 17.06 15.38
C TRP A 366 -20.04 16.05 16.25
N ARG A 367 -19.54 14.94 15.68
CA ARG A 367 -18.73 13.97 16.43
C ARG A 367 -17.45 14.60 16.98
N SER A 368 -16.77 15.42 16.18
CA SER A 368 -15.58 16.16 16.62
C SER A 368 -15.93 17.10 17.78
N GLU A 369 -16.99 17.91 17.62
CA GLU A 369 -17.44 18.84 18.66
C GLU A 369 -17.90 18.13 19.94
N PHE A 370 -18.66 17.04 19.79
CA PHE A 370 -19.14 16.21 20.89
C PHE A 370 -17.96 15.58 21.66
N THR A 371 -16.92 15.13 20.97
CA THR A 371 -15.73 14.56 21.62
C THR A 371 -15.02 15.58 22.50
N LEU A 372 -14.91 16.82 22.02
CA LEU A 372 -14.33 17.93 22.77
C LEU A 372 -15.19 18.34 23.97
N ARG A 373 -16.51 18.46 23.77
CA ARG A 373 -17.43 18.95 24.81
C ARG A 373 -17.85 17.89 25.82
N GLN A 374 -17.92 16.62 25.41
CA GLN A 374 -18.49 15.52 26.18
C GLN A 374 -17.54 14.30 26.33
N PRO A 375 -16.25 14.47 26.67
CA PRO A 375 -15.29 13.37 26.73
C PRO A 375 -15.69 12.28 27.74
N LYS A 376 -16.37 12.65 28.83
CA LYS A 376 -16.87 11.72 29.85
C LYS A 376 -17.99 10.83 29.32
N GLU A 377 -18.86 11.34 28.46
CA GLU A 377 -19.96 10.58 27.87
C GLU A 377 -19.43 9.62 26.79
N LEU A 378 -18.45 10.06 25.98
CA LEU A 378 -17.74 9.17 25.05
C LEU A 378 -17.02 8.03 25.78
N ALA A 379 -16.30 8.34 26.88
CA ALA A 379 -15.65 7.32 27.69
C ALA A 379 -16.66 6.34 28.31
N ALA A 380 -17.84 6.82 28.73
CA ALA A 380 -18.91 5.97 29.23
C ALA A 380 -19.50 5.07 28.12
N ALA A 381 -19.65 5.59 26.91
CA ALA A 381 -20.07 4.82 25.74
C ALA A 381 -19.09 3.69 25.42
N ARG A 382 -17.78 3.98 25.39
CA ARG A 382 -16.72 2.97 25.19
C ARG A 382 -16.80 1.86 26.23
N LYS A 383 -16.95 2.21 27.53
CA LYS A 383 -17.09 1.22 28.60
C LYS A 383 -18.34 0.35 28.45
N ALA A 384 -19.46 0.93 28.06
CA ALA A 384 -20.71 0.20 27.84
C ALA A 384 -20.58 -0.81 26.69
N VAL A 385 -20.00 -0.38 25.57
CA VAL A 385 -19.75 -1.24 24.40
C VAL A 385 -18.78 -2.37 24.75
N ALA A 386 -17.68 -2.05 25.46
CA ALA A 386 -16.74 -3.08 25.91
C ALA A 386 -17.38 -4.10 26.87
N PHE A 387 -18.22 -3.65 27.80
CA PHE A 387 -18.98 -4.56 28.67
C PHE A 387 -19.91 -5.48 27.86
N ALA A 388 -20.64 -4.92 26.90
CA ALA A 388 -21.57 -5.66 26.07
C ALA A 388 -20.86 -6.76 25.26
N PHE A 389 -19.67 -6.44 24.73
CA PHE A 389 -18.84 -7.37 23.97
C PHE A 389 -18.19 -8.44 24.86
N LEU A 390 -17.58 -8.05 25.98
CA LEU A 390 -16.85 -8.97 26.87
C LEU A 390 -17.76 -9.77 27.81
N GLY A 391 -19.00 -9.31 28.02
CA GLY A 391 -19.90 -9.85 29.04
C GLY A 391 -19.50 -9.54 30.48
N ARG A 392 -18.50 -8.66 30.67
CA ARG A 392 -17.96 -8.26 31.98
C ARG A 392 -17.36 -6.86 31.90
N PRO A 393 -17.11 -6.18 33.03
CA PRO A 393 -16.36 -4.94 33.02
C PRO A 393 -14.97 -5.11 32.37
N ALA A 394 -14.65 -4.23 31.43
CA ALA A 394 -13.33 -4.14 30.81
C ALA A 394 -12.34 -3.46 31.75
N LYS A 395 -11.10 -3.98 31.80
CA LYS A 395 -9.96 -3.27 32.40
C LYS A 395 -9.56 -2.09 31.51
N ALA A 396 -8.90 -1.10 32.08
CA ALA A 396 -8.42 0.07 31.32
C ALA A 396 -7.55 -0.34 30.12
N THR A 397 -6.65 -1.31 30.32
CA THR A 397 -5.76 -1.84 29.27
C THR A 397 -6.47 -2.65 28.18
N GLU A 398 -7.72 -3.07 28.40
CA GLU A 398 -8.49 -3.82 27.41
C GLU A 398 -9.25 -2.87 26.48
N LEU A 399 -9.52 -1.63 26.88
CA LEU A 399 -10.37 -0.71 26.12
C LEU A 399 -9.82 -0.35 24.73
N ASP A 400 -8.51 -0.44 24.53
CA ASP A 400 -7.89 -0.05 23.26
C ASP A 400 -7.78 -1.20 22.26
N VAL A 401 -8.00 -2.44 22.72
CA VAL A 401 -7.88 -3.66 21.90
C VAL A 401 -9.20 -4.39 21.68
N VAL A 402 -10.30 -3.93 22.31
CA VAL A 402 -11.63 -4.50 22.09
C VAL A 402 -12.13 -4.11 20.70
N ALA A 403 -12.29 -5.10 19.82
CA ALA A 403 -12.56 -4.87 18.39
C ALA A 403 -13.73 -3.89 18.10
N PRO A 404 -14.91 -3.98 18.77
CA PRO A 404 -15.98 -3.00 18.55
C PRO A 404 -15.60 -1.53 18.83
N LEU A 405 -14.55 -1.27 19.63
CA LEU A 405 -14.10 0.08 19.98
C LEU A 405 -13.16 0.71 18.93
N GLN A 406 -12.72 -0.07 17.94
CA GLN A 406 -11.83 0.41 16.87
C GLN A 406 -12.60 1.03 15.70
N GLY A 407 -13.92 0.78 15.61
CA GLY A 407 -14.77 1.34 14.54
C GLY A 407 -15.42 2.68 14.89
N SER A 408 -15.94 3.37 13.86
CA SER A 408 -16.63 4.66 14.01
C SER A 408 -18.02 4.55 14.67
N MET A 409 -18.57 3.34 14.80
CA MET A 409 -19.92 3.10 15.34
C MET A 409 -20.08 3.63 16.77
N VAL A 410 -19.08 3.45 17.63
CA VAL A 410 -19.14 3.89 19.04
C VAL A 410 -19.18 5.40 19.17
N PRO A 411 -18.24 6.17 18.59
CA PRO A 411 -18.30 7.63 18.69
C PRO A 411 -19.52 8.21 17.99
N VAL A 412 -19.99 7.64 16.87
CA VAL A 412 -21.21 8.10 16.18
C VAL A 412 -22.46 7.81 17.03
N TRP A 413 -22.59 6.61 17.59
CA TRP A 413 -23.70 6.32 18.51
C TRP A 413 -23.66 7.22 19.75
N ALA A 414 -22.48 7.44 20.33
CA ALA A 414 -22.30 8.27 21.50
C ALA A 414 -22.71 9.73 21.24
N SER A 415 -22.34 10.29 20.08
CA SER A 415 -22.62 11.68 19.73
C SER A 415 -24.04 11.90 19.21
N LEU A 416 -24.76 10.87 18.76
CA LEU A 416 -26.09 11.04 18.15
C LEU A 416 -27.22 10.53 19.04
N TRP A 417 -27.24 9.22 19.32
CA TRP A 417 -28.45 8.55 19.84
C TRP A 417 -28.32 8.03 21.28
N ARG A 418 -27.09 7.93 21.80
CA ARG A 418 -26.87 7.45 23.17
C ARG A 418 -27.48 8.42 24.18
N PRO A 419 -28.31 7.93 25.12
CA PRO A 419 -28.75 8.72 26.26
C PRO A 419 -27.57 9.02 27.18
N MET A 420 -27.36 10.30 27.48
CA MET A 420 -26.38 10.78 28.45
C MET A 420 -26.95 10.73 29.87
N ARG A 421 -26.13 11.11 30.85
CA ARG A 421 -26.51 11.12 32.28
C ARG A 421 -27.68 12.05 32.60
N ASP A 422 -27.84 13.14 31.86
CA ASP A 422 -28.95 14.07 32.02
C ASP A 422 -30.23 13.63 31.29
N GLY A 423 -30.20 12.45 30.65
CA GLY A 423 -31.30 11.88 29.90
C GLY A 423 -31.37 12.30 28.44
N ARG A 424 -30.63 13.34 28.04
CA ARG A 424 -30.63 13.85 26.67
C ARG A 424 -29.79 12.97 25.74
N ALA A 425 -30.12 12.97 24.46
CA ALA A 425 -29.29 12.40 23.39
C ALA A 425 -28.35 13.47 22.81
N GLY A 426 -27.27 13.05 22.17
CA GLY A 426 -26.33 14.00 21.57
C GLY A 426 -26.93 14.78 20.39
N LEU A 427 -27.93 14.25 19.68
CA LEU A 427 -28.70 15.02 18.70
C LEU A 427 -29.46 16.21 19.30
N GLU A 428 -29.94 16.09 20.54
CA GLU A 428 -30.64 17.19 21.22
C GLU A 428 -29.64 18.30 21.60
N LEU A 429 -28.43 17.93 22.04
CA LEU A 429 -27.35 18.89 22.25
C LEU A 429 -26.92 19.58 20.94
N ALA A 430 -26.89 18.84 19.83
CA ALA A 430 -26.58 19.43 18.52
C ALA A 430 -27.63 20.48 18.13
N ALA A 431 -28.91 20.23 18.42
CA ALA A 431 -29.99 21.17 18.13
C ALA A 431 -29.91 22.48 18.93
N GLU A 432 -29.31 22.44 20.13
CA GLU A 432 -29.07 23.60 20.97
C GLU A 432 -27.84 24.43 20.54
N ASN A 433 -26.95 23.86 19.70
CA ASN A 433 -25.75 24.55 19.24
C ASN A 433 -26.06 25.39 17.98
N PRO A 434 -25.87 26.73 18.02
CA PRO A 434 -26.12 27.61 16.88
C PRO A 434 -25.41 27.18 15.59
N ASP A 435 -24.20 26.62 15.71
CA ASP A 435 -23.40 26.19 14.55
C ASP A 435 -24.04 25.01 13.80
N PHE A 436 -24.87 24.22 14.50
CA PHE A 436 -25.57 23.05 13.95
C PHE A 436 -27.08 23.30 13.79
N ALA A 437 -27.54 24.52 14.06
CA ALA A 437 -28.95 24.90 13.99
C ALA A 437 -29.37 25.48 12.64
N MET A 438 -28.42 25.76 11.73
CA MET A 438 -28.71 26.37 10.44
C MET A 438 -28.02 25.66 9.27
N GLY A 439 -28.54 25.92 8.06
CA GLY A 439 -27.93 25.50 6.81
C GLY A 439 -27.86 23.98 6.62
N PRO A 440 -26.87 23.49 5.85
CA PRO A 440 -26.69 22.07 5.58
C PRO A 440 -26.55 21.19 6.84
N LEU A 441 -25.93 21.70 7.91
CA LEU A 441 -25.76 20.95 9.16
C LEU A 441 -27.09 20.69 9.87
N ALA A 442 -28.03 21.64 9.81
CA ALA A 442 -29.38 21.43 10.35
C ALA A 442 -30.14 20.35 9.57
N SER A 443 -30.03 20.34 8.24
CA SER A 443 -30.62 19.29 7.40
C SER A 443 -30.04 17.91 7.73
N GLY A 444 -28.71 17.80 7.87
CA GLY A 444 -28.04 16.56 8.27
C GLY A 444 -28.47 16.07 9.65
N ARG A 445 -28.61 16.98 10.61
CA ARG A 445 -29.15 16.69 11.96
C ARG A 445 -30.57 16.15 11.89
N ASP A 446 -31.46 16.83 11.17
CA ASP A 446 -32.87 16.46 11.08
C ASP A 446 -33.07 15.11 10.37
N ARG A 447 -32.17 14.75 9.46
CA ARG A 447 -32.11 13.40 8.87
C ARG A 447 -31.57 12.36 9.84
N CYS A 448 -30.53 12.68 10.62
CA CYS A 448 -30.05 11.79 11.68
C CYS A 448 -31.10 11.54 12.78
N ALA A 449 -32.03 12.46 12.99
CA ALA A 449 -33.18 12.26 13.86
C ALA A 449 -34.22 11.26 13.31
N GLN A 450 -34.20 11.01 11.99
CA GLN A 450 -35.03 10.02 11.30
C GLN A 450 -34.33 8.67 11.12
N ALA A 451 -33.15 8.50 11.75
CA ALA A 451 -32.40 7.27 11.68
C ALA A 451 -33.21 6.05 12.11
N ARG A 452 -32.87 4.89 11.56
CA ARG A 452 -33.42 3.60 11.91
C ARG A 452 -32.31 2.63 12.21
N PHE A 453 -32.55 1.79 13.20
CA PHE A 453 -31.76 0.59 13.39
C PHE A 453 -32.07 -0.40 12.26
N LEU A 454 -31.04 -1.04 11.70
CA LEU A 454 -31.20 -2.08 10.69
C LEU A 454 -30.49 -3.35 11.16
N PHE A 455 -31.25 -4.44 11.23
CA PHE A 455 -30.70 -5.80 11.22
C PHE A 455 -31.45 -6.62 10.18
N GLY A 456 -30.81 -6.82 9.03
CA GLY A 456 -31.50 -7.24 7.81
C GLY A 456 -30.71 -8.22 6.97
N GLU A 457 -31.35 -8.79 5.97
CA GLU A 457 -30.76 -9.72 5.01
C GLU A 457 -30.65 -9.06 3.63
N ALA A 458 -29.49 -9.14 2.98
CA ALA A 458 -29.34 -8.66 1.60
C ALA A 458 -30.17 -9.52 0.64
N VAL A 459 -31.11 -8.88 -0.04
CA VAL A 459 -32.00 -9.53 -1.02
C VAL A 459 -31.60 -9.21 -2.47
N ARG A 460 -30.92 -8.09 -2.70
CA ARG A 460 -30.41 -7.67 -4.01
C ARG A 460 -29.13 -6.86 -3.86
N LEU A 461 -28.18 -7.09 -4.76
CA LEU A 461 -26.94 -6.32 -4.91
C LEU A 461 -26.97 -5.71 -6.31
N ASP A 462 -26.72 -4.41 -6.43
CA ASP A 462 -26.65 -3.71 -7.70
C ASP A 462 -25.29 -3.01 -7.80
N LEU A 463 -24.31 -3.73 -8.34
CA LEU A 463 -22.94 -3.26 -8.49
C LEU A 463 -22.84 -2.04 -9.42
N ALA A 464 -23.73 -1.96 -10.42
CA ALA A 464 -23.72 -0.87 -11.38
C ALA A 464 -24.19 0.45 -10.76
N ARG A 465 -25.06 0.37 -9.75
CA ARG A 465 -25.61 1.53 -9.05
C ARG A 465 -24.99 1.77 -7.67
N GLY A 466 -24.00 0.97 -7.28
CA GLY A 466 -23.41 1.08 -5.94
C GLY A 466 -24.41 0.81 -4.80
N THR A 467 -25.43 -0.05 -5.00
CA THR A 467 -26.50 -0.24 -3.99
C THR A 467 -26.62 -1.66 -3.47
N VAL A 468 -27.09 -1.77 -2.22
CA VAL A 468 -27.58 -3.02 -1.63
C VAL A 468 -29.02 -2.85 -1.15
N THR A 469 -29.91 -3.77 -1.55
CA THR A 469 -31.26 -3.83 -0.99
C THR A 469 -31.30 -4.82 0.16
N ILE A 470 -31.65 -4.34 1.35
CA ILE A 470 -31.69 -5.11 2.58
C ILE A 470 -33.12 -5.21 3.09
N ARG A 471 -33.59 -6.44 3.32
CA ARG A 471 -34.87 -6.70 3.99
C ARG A 471 -34.65 -6.76 5.49
N ASP A 472 -35.25 -5.83 6.23
CA ASP A 472 -35.21 -5.81 7.68
C ASP A 472 -35.91 -7.04 8.27
N LEU A 473 -35.27 -7.70 9.23
CA LEU A 473 -35.79 -8.90 9.86
C LEU A 473 -36.86 -8.59 10.92
N HIS A 474 -37.04 -7.32 11.31
CA HIS A 474 -38.09 -6.92 12.22
C HIS A 474 -39.44 -6.79 11.53
N ASP A 475 -39.53 -5.94 10.50
CA ASP A 475 -40.81 -5.56 9.87
C ASP A 475 -40.93 -6.05 8.41
N GLY A 476 -39.89 -6.64 7.85
CA GLY A 476 -39.86 -7.13 6.47
C GLY A 476 -39.73 -6.03 5.42
N VAL A 477 -39.56 -4.77 5.81
CA VAL A 477 -39.39 -3.65 4.88
C VAL A 477 -38.04 -3.78 4.16
N CYS A 478 -38.04 -3.55 2.85
CA CYS A 478 -36.82 -3.49 2.05
C CYS A 478 -36.31 -2.07 1.95
N TYR A 479 -35.05 -1.86 2.29
CA TYR A 479 -34.33 -0.61 2.22
C TYR A 479 -33.28 -0.69 1.11
N GLU A 480 -33.31 0.22 0.15
CA GLU A 480 -32.24 0.40 -0.85
C GLU A 480 -31.19 1.35 -0.25
N ILE A 481 -30.02 0.80 0.04
CA ILE A 481 -28.94 1.50 0.74
C ILE A 481 -27.85 1.86 -0.27
N LEU A 482 -27.53 3.14 -0.33
CA LEU A 482 -26.44 3.75 -1.08
C LEU A 482 -25.17 3.81 -0.23
N GLY A 483 -24.02 3.88 -0.90
CA GLY A 483 -22.75 4.24 -0.27
C GLY A 483 -21.85 3.11 0.25
N PRO A 484 -22.14 1.79 0.15
CA PRO A 484 -21.05 0.82 0.31
C PRO A 484 -20.12 0.95 -0.90
N PRO A 485 -18.81 1.14 -0.69
CA PRO A 485 -17.84 1.19 -1.77
C PRO A 485 -17.91 -0.04 -2.70
N PRO A 486 -17.59 0.09 -4.00
CA PRO A 486 -17.66 -1.01 -4.96
C PRO A 486 -16.94 -2.29 -4.51
N GLU A 487 -15.79 -2.16 -3.86
CA GLU A 487 -15.01 -3.25 -3.28
C GLU A 487 -15.74 -3.95 -2.13
N GLN A 488 -16.47 -3.19 -1.28
CA GLN A 488 -17.33 -3.78 -0.26
C GLN A 488 -18.55 -4.48 -0.87
N LEU A 489 -19.15 -3.93 -1.93
CA LEU A 489 -20.26 -4.61 -2.60
C LEU A 489 -19.85 -5.94 -3.23
N ARG A 490 -18.59 -6.08 -3.68
CA ARG A 490 -18.05 -7.32 -4.25
C ARG A 490 -17.93 -8.45 -3.22
N ILE A 491 -17.72 -8.14 -1.94
CA ILE A 491 -17.67 -9.14 -0.86
C ILE A 491 -19.07 -9.51 -0.34
N TYR A 492 -20.07 -8.66 -0.59
CA TYR A 492 -21.43 -8.93 -0.17
C TYR A 492 -22.06 -10.03 -1.02
N THR A 493 -22.87 -10.85 -0.37
CA THR A 493 -23.61 -11.94 -1.02
C THR A 493 -25.07 -11.88 -0.64
N ARG A 494 -25.93 -12.36 -1.53
CA ARG A 494 -27.35 -12.52 -1.23
C ARG A 494 -27.51 -13.49 -0.05
N GLY A 495 -28.35 -13.14 0.92
CA GLY A 495 -28.53 -13.90 2.15
C GLY A 495 -27.56 -13.54 3.27
N MET A 496 -26.54 -12.73 3.00
CA MET A 496 -25.71 -12.13 4.04
C MET A 496 -26.58 -11.23 4.94
N ARG A 497 -26.33 -11.27 6.25
CA ARG A 497 -27.01 -10.37 7.19
C ARG A 497 -26.14 -9.17 7.50
N PHE A 498 -26.81 -8.06 7.73
CA PHE A 498 -26.23 -6.75 7.92
C PHE A 498 -26.69 -6.15 9.23
N PHE A 499 -25.80 -5.36 9.81
CA PHE A 499 -26.07 -4.49 10.93
C PHE A 499 -25.69 -3.05 10.56
N GLY A 500 -26.54 -2.09 10.91
CA GLY A 500 -26.20 -0.69 10.77
C GLY A 500 -27.25 0.24 11.37
N VAL A 501 -26.92 1.53 11.33
CA VAL A 501 -27.90 2.61 11.50
C VAL A 501 -28.05 3.27 10.14
N ILE A 502 -29.28 3.27 9.61
CA ILE A 502 -29.58 3.86 8.31
C ILE A 502 -30.35 5.16 8.48
N ILE A 503 -30.17 6.09 7.56
CA ILE A 503 -30.79 7.41 7.54
C ILE A 503 -31.38 7.67 6.16
N PRO A 504 -32.57 8.27 6.07
CA PRO A 504 -33.21 8.51 4.79
C PRO A 504 -32.49 9.64 4.05
N ILE A 505 -32.32 9.47 2.74
CA ILE A 505 -31.74 10.51 1.87
C ILE A 505 -32.70 11.08 0.82
N GLY A 506 -33.92 10.54 0.76
CA GLY A 506 -34.93 10.92 -0.24
C GLY A 506 -35.28 9.73 -1.14
N ASP A 507 -36.38 9.83 -1.90
CA ASP A 507 -36.79 8.82 -2.90
C ASP A 507 -36.81 7.37 -2.41
N ARG A 508 -37.09 7.17 -1.11
CA ARG A 508 -37.09 5.87 -0.41
C ARG A 508 -35.71 5.19 -0.35
N ARG A 509 -34.64 5.92 -0.66
CA ARG A 509 -33.23 5.53 -0.53
C ARG A 509 -32.68 5.90 0.84
N TRP A 510 -31.67 5.16 1.26
CA TRP A 510 -31.06 5.24 2.57
C TRP A 510 -29.54 5.28 2.44
N THR A 511 -28.88 5.92 3.39
CA THR A 511 -27.43 5.83 3.59
C THR A 511 -27.14 5.46 5.05
N PHE A 512 -25.88 5.38 5.44
CA PHE A 512 -25.45 5.08 6.80
C PHE A 512 -24.37 6.07 7.24
N PRO A 513 -24.48 6.71 8.42
CA PRO A 513 -23.53 7.75 8.85
C PRO A 513 -22.23 7.20 9.47
N SER A 514 -22.06 5.87 9.45
CA SER A 514 -20.95 5.18 10.11
C SER A 514 -20.66 3.87 9.39
N VAL A 515 -20.96 2.72 10.00
CA VAL A 515 -20.64 1.40 9.47
C VAL A 515 -21.92 0.67 9.10
N LEU A 516 -22.00 0.23 7.85
CA LEU A 516 -22.88 -0.85 7.41
C LEU A 516 -22.07 -2.14 7.38
N MET A 517 -22.28 -3.02 8.35
CA MET A 517 -21.47 -4.22 8.52
C MET A 517 -22.21 -5.45 8.02
N GLY A 518 -21.75 -6.03 6.91
CA GLY A 518 -22.19 -7.32 6.40
C GLY A 518 -21.24 -8.44 6.82
N SER A 519 -21.77 -9.57 7.30
CA SER A 519 -20.96 -10.77 7.58
C SER A 519 -21.78 -12.05 7.42
N SER A 520 -21.12 -13.09 6.92
CA SER A 520 -21.72 -14.42 6.78
C SER A 520 -22.05 -15.06 8.13
N GLU A 521 -21.29 -14.72 9.18
CA GLU A 521 -21.47 -15.20 10.54
C GLU A 521 -22.79 -14.69 11.14
N PHE A 522 -23.25 -13.51 10.71
CA PHE A 522 -24.54 -12.98 11.16
C PHE A 522 -25.73 -13.76 10.63
N ALA A 523 -25.59 -14.48 9.52
CA ALA A 523 -26.68 -15.25 8.90
C ALA A 523 -27.31 -16.29 9.83
N ARG A 524 -26.61 -16.68 10.91
CA ARG A 524 -27.10 -17.63 11.93
C ARG A 524 -27.79 -16.96 13.13
N ILE A 525 -27.67 -15.64 13.26
CA ILE A 525 -28.13 -14.89 14.43
C ILE A 525 -29.52 -14.35 14.15
N ASP A 526 -30.55 -14.96 14.73
CA ASP A 526 -31.92 -14.42 14.62
C ASP A 526 -32.10 -13.13 15.45
N LEU A 527 -33.09 -12.32 15.06
CA LEU A 527 -33.35 -11.03 15.71
C LEU A 527 -33.77 -11.19 17.18
N ALA A 528 -34.51 -12.24 17.54
CA ALA A 528 -34.96 -12.44 18.91
C ALA A 528 -33.78 -12.71 19.85
N THR A 529 -32.79 -13.49 19.40
CA THR A 529 -31.53 -13.72 20.09
C THR A 529 -30.76 -12.42 20.29
N LEU A 530 -30.61 -11.60 19.24
CA LEU A 530 -29.95 -10.29 19.35
C LEU A 530 -30.66 -9.37 20.36
N VAL A 531 -31.99 -9.28 20.29
CA VAL A 531 -32.80 -8.46 21.21
C VAL A 531 -32.66 -8.95 22.65
N SER A 532 -32.77 -10.26 22.89
CA SER A 532 -32.65 -10.84 24.23
C SER A 532 -31.27 -10.55 24.84
N ARG A 533 -30.20 -10.81 24.09
CA ARG A 533 -28.81 -10.59 24.56
C ARG A 533 -28.49 -9.12 24.75
N THR A 534 -29.07 -8.24 23.94
CA THR A 534 -28.92 -6.78 24.13
C THR A 534 -29.62 -6.34 25.43
N ARG A 535 -30.81 -6.85 25.70
CA ARG A 535 -31.54 -6.59 26.95
C ARG A 535 -30.78 -7.11 28.18
N GLU A 536 -30.15 -8.28 28.09
CA GLU A 536 -29.25 -8.80 29.14
C GLU A 536 -28.06 -7.87 29.40
N ALA A 537 -27.42 -7.36 28.33
CA ALA A 537 -26.33 -6.40 28.45
C ALA A 537 -26.78 -5.08 29.10
N LEU A 538 -27.96 -4.56 28.74
CA LEU A 538 -28.55 -3.38 29.39
C LEU A 538 -28.79 -3.63 30.88
N ALA A 539 -29.32 -4.80 31.26
CA ALA A 539 -29.52 -5.16 32.65
C ALA A 539 -28.18 -5.17 33.43
N GLY A 540 -27.14 -5.77 32.86
CA GLY A 540 -25.78 -5.79 33.44
C GLY A 540 -25.17 -4.41 33.60
N LEU A 541 -25.47 -3.48 32.69
CA LEU A 541 -25.07 -2.08 32.74
C LEU A 541 -25.97 -1.20 33.63
N ARG A 542 -27.04 -1.78 34.22
CA ARG A 542 -28.08 -1.07 34.97
C ARG A 542 -28.76 0.03 34.15
N LEU A 543 -28.97 -0.24 32.86
CA LEU A 543 -29.73 0.60 31.94
C LEU A 543 -31.17 0.08 31.81
N PRO A 544 -32.14 0.93 31.39
CA PRO A 544 -33.54 0.53 31.24
C PRO A 544 -33.72 -0.59 30.20
N VAL A 545 -34.05 -1.80 30.67
CA VAL A 545 -34.19 -2.99 29.81
C VAL A 545 -35.47 -2.91 28.97
N ASP A 546 -36.51 -2.30 29.52
CA ASP A 546 -37.81 -2.01 28.90
C ASP A 546 -37.73 -0.99 27.76
N ALA A 547 -36.60 -0.29 27.63
CA ALA A 547 -36.38 0.60 26.49
C ALA A 547 -36.26 -0.13 25.14
N ILE A 548 -36.08 -1.46 25.14
CA ILE A 548 -36.16 -2.30 23.92
C ILE A 548 -37.41 -3.18 24.01
N ASP A 549 -38.51 -2.77 23.38
CA ASP A 549 -39.71 -3.61 23.25
C ASP A 549 -39.42 -4.80 22.32
N PRO A 550 -39.55 -6.07 22.78
CA PRO A 550 -39.33 -7.23 21.91
C PRO A 550 -40.27 -7.29 20.69
N LEU A 551 -41.44 -6.66 20.73
CA LEU A 551 -42.40 -6.62 19.61
C LEU A 551 -42.10 -5.47 18.63
N ALA A 552 -41.42 -4.44 19.10
CA ALA A 552 -41.02 -3.26 18.32
C ALA A 552 -39.61 -2.80 18.71
N PRO A 553 -38.57 -3.61 18.49
CA PRO A 553 -37.25 -3.36 19.06
C PRO A 553 -36.50 -2.22 18.38
N GLY A 554 -36.90 -1.80 17.16
CA GLY A 554 -36.19 -0.81 16.35
C GLY A 554 -35.80 0.48 17.10
N PRO A 555 -36.75 1.24 17.69
CA PRO A 555 -36.42 2.46 18.43
C PRO A 555 -35.48 2.24 19.62
N GLY A 556 -35.68 1.14 20.36
CA GLY A 556 -34.82 0.78 21.48
C GLY A 556 -33.41 0.38 21.05
N LEU A 557 -33.31 -0.43 19.98
CA LEU A 557 -32.04 -0.83 19.40
C LEU A 557 -31.29 0.36 18.81
N LEU A 558 -31.97 1.34 18.21
CA LEU A 558 -31.34 2.59 17.76
C LEU A 558 -30.75 3.36 18.95
N ARG A 559 -31.55 3.54 20.01
CA ARG A 559 -31.13 4.23 21.24
C ARG A 559 -29.89 3.60 21.86
N TYR A 560 -29.74 2.28 21.73
CA TYR A 560 -28.61 1.50 22.26
C TYR A 560 -27.78 0.83 21.16
N ALA A 561 -27.64 1.46 19.98
CA ALA A 561 -27.04 0.84 18.80
C ALA A 561 -25.61 0.35 19.04
N GLY A 562 -24.78 1.11 19.76
CA GLY A 562 -23.42 0.67 20.10
C GLY A 562 -23.36 -0.57 21.00
N ILE A 563 -24.34 -0.76 21.89
CA ILE A 563 -24.46 -1.96 22.73
C ILE A 563 -24.95 -3.14 21.89
N ALA A 564 -25.98 -2.95 21.07
CA ALA A 564 -26.49 -3.97 20.17
C ALA A 564 -25.42 -4.45 19.17
N TYR A 565 -24.61 -3.53 18.64
CA TYR A 565 -23.45 -3.82 17.79
C TYR A 565 -22.44 -4.74 18.48
N ALA A 566 -22.03 -4.39 19.70
CA ALA A 566 -21.10 -5.20 20.47
C ALA A 566 -21.67 -6.59 20.82
N VAL A 567 -22.97 -6.67 21.15
CA VAL A 567 -23.64 -7.95 21.40
C VAL A 567 -23.67 -8.81 20.14
N LEU A 568 -23.97 -8.23 18.97
CA LEU A 568 -23.97 -8.96 17.71
C LEU A 568 -22.59 -9.59 17.43
N LEU A 569 -21.52 -8.79 17.57
CA LEU A 569 -20.15 -9.26 17.37
C LEU A 569 -19.78 -10.38 18.35
N ARG A 570 -20.19 -10.25 19.61
CA ARG A 570 -20.00 -11.29 20.62
C ARG A 570 -20.71 -12.58 20.25
N ILE A 571 -21.99 -12.53 19.84
CA ILE A 571 -22.74 -13.72 19.44
C ILE A 571 -22.06 -14.39 18.22
N ALA A 572 -21.57 -13.59 17.27
CA ALA A 572 -20.84 -14.10 16.13
C ALA A 572 -19.55 -14.82 16.54
N GLU A 573 -18.78 -14.25 17.47
CA GLU A 573 -17.55 -14.85 18.00
C GLU A 573 -17.83 -16.14 18.78
N GLU A 574 -18.85 -16.15 19.64
CA GLU A 574 -19.31 -17.34 20.38
C GLU A 574 -19.76 -18.47 19.44
N GLY A 575 -20.27 -18.12 18.26
CA GLY A 575 -20.71 -19.06 17.23
C GLY A 575 -19.59 -19.57 16.30
N ARG A 576 -18.37 -19.02 16.38
CA ARG A 576 -17.25 -19.49 15.56
C ARG A 576 -16.82 -20.88 16.02
N PRO A 577 -16.64 -21.86 15.10
CA PRO A 577 -16.04 -23.13 15.46
C PRO A 577 -14.65 -22.87 16.04
N ALA A 578 -14.27 -23.64 17.07
CA ALA A 578 -12.93 -23.54 17.63
C ALA A 578 -11.89 -23.67 16.49
N PRO A 579 -10.84 -22.83 16.48
CA PRO A 579 -9.82 -22.91 15.44
C PRO A 579 -9.30 -24.34 15.40
N LEU A 580 -9.18 -24.90 14.18
CA LEU A 580 -8.58 -26.20 14.01
C LEU A 580 -7.18 -26.15 14.65
N PRO A 581 -6.78 -27.17 15.42
CA PRO A 581 -5.43 -27.19 16.00
C PRO A 581 -4.40 -27.04 14.87
N PRO A 582 -3.30 -26.27 15.11
CA PRO A 582 -2.26 -26.10 14.10
C PRO A 582 -1.76 -27.48 13.64
N ARG A 583 -1.70 -27.65 12.32
CA ARG A 583 -1.27 -28.92 11.69
C ARG A 583 0.22 -29.15 11.85
#